data_AF-A0A9D6UE42-F1
#
_entry.id   AF-A0A9D6UE42-F1
#
_cell.length_a   1.000
_cell.length_b   1.000
_cell.length_c   1.000
_cell.angle_alpha   90.00
_cell.angle_beta   90.00
_cell.angle_gamma   90.00
#
_symmetry.space_group_name_H-M   'P 1'
#
loop_
_entity.id
_entity.type
_entity.pdbx_description
1 polymer ?
#
loop_
_entity_poly.entity_id
_entity_poly.type
_entity_poly.pdbx_seq_one_letter_code
_entity_poly.pdbx_strand_id
1 'polypeptide(L)' 'MVASAIDAPALGSGLGYRPQCRADLFAHRDDVDFIEIIADHYLEASKEKLAELELLTAHFPLVAHGLD' A
#
# COMPACT_ATOMS: atom_id res chain seq x y z
N MET A 1 31.03 -9.76 -4.73
CA MET A 1 29.98 -8.92 -4.14
C MET A 1 28.74 -9.77 -4.02
N VAL A 2 28.33 -10.10 -2.80
CA VAL A 2 27.11 -10.87 -2.56
C VAL A 2 25.92 -9.95 -2.87
N ALA A 3 25.12 -10.30 -3.88
CA ALA A 3 23.81 -9.71 -4.05
C ALA A 3 23.02 -10.04 -2.78
N SER A 4 22.74 -9.03 -1.97
CA SER A 4 21.81 -9.16 -0.85
C SER A 4 20.46 -9.41 -1.50
N ALA A 5 20.02 -10.67 -1.49
CA ALA A 5 18.66 -11.01 -1.86
C ALA A 5 17.77 -10.21 -0.91
N ILE A 6 17.05 -9.24 -1.47
CA ILE A 6 15.90 -8.66 -0.80
C ILE A 6 15.03 -9.86 -0.45
N ASP A 7 14.97 -10.19 0.85
CA ASP A 7 13.96 -11.08 1.42
C ASP A 7 12.65 -10.30 1.33
N ALA A 8 12.18 -10.11 0.10
CA ALA A 8 10.82 -9.75 -0.18
C ALA A 8 10.10 -11.07 0.01
N PRO A 9 9.43 -11.32 1.16
CA PRO A 9 8.51 -12.45 1.24
C PRO A 9 7.64 -12.32 -0.01
N ALA A 10 7.54 -13.41 -0.79
CA ALA A 10 6.90 -13.38 -2.11
C ALA A 10 5.69 -12.46 -2.03
N LEU A 11 5.79 -11.24 -2.60
CA LEU A 11 4.81 -10.17 -2.43
C LEU A 11 3.51 -10.78 -2.93
N GLY A 12 2.68 -11.31 -2.03
CA GLY A 12 1.73 -12.36 -2.39
C GLY A 12 0.60 -11.80 -3.24
N SER A 13 -0.52 -11.49 -2.61
CA SER A 13 -1.62 -10.80 -3.28
C SER A 13 -1.56 -9.31 -2.97
N GLY A 14 -1.21 -8.50 -3.98
CA GLY A 14 -1.25 -7.05 -3.89
C GLY A 14 -2.63 -6.51 -4.23
N LEU A 15 -3.18 -5.64 -3.37
CA LEU A 15 -4.45 -4.97 -3.67
C LEU A 15 -4.26 -3.49 -3.96
N GLY A 16 -4.74 -3.05 -5.12
CA GLY A 16 -4.82 -1.63 -5.46
C GLY A 16 -5.73 -0.90 -4.47
N TYR A 17 -5.17 0.04 -3.73
CA TYR A 17 -5.92 0.81 -2.74
C TYR A 17 -7.00 1.65 -3.42
N ARG A 18 -8.23 1.47 -2.93
CA ARG A 18 -9.39 2.28 -3.28
C ARG A 18 -10.11 2.64 -1.99
N PRO A 19 -10.39 3.92 -1.71
CA PRO A 19 -11.06 4.33 -0.48
C PRO A 19 -12.45 3.68 -0.34
N GLN A 20 -13.10 3.36 -1.45
CA GLN A 20 -14.37 2.61 -1.48
C GLN A 20 -14.25 1.19 -0.94
N CYS A 21 -13.11 0.54 -1.12
CA CYS A 21 -12.83 -0.83 -0.65
C CYS A 21 -12.08 -0.85 0.70
N ARG A 22 -11.91 0.30 1.35
CA ARG A 22 -11.16 0.41 2.61
C ARG A 22 -11.77 -0.47 3.71
N ALA A 23 -13.10 -0.49 3.83
CA ALA A 23 -13.77 -1.27 4.87
C ALA A 23 -13.50 -2.77 4.69
N ASP A 24 -13.64 -3.30 3.47
CA ASP A 24 -13.35 -4.69 3.13
C ASP A 24 -11.87 -5.04 3.25
N LEU A 25 -10.97 -4.13 2.85
CA LEU A 25 -9.52 -4.28 3.02
C LEU A 25 -9.14 -4.47 4.49
N PHE A 26 -9.71 -3.65 5.39
CA PHE A 26 -9.48 -3.80 6.83
C PHE A 26 -10.13 -5.07 7.40
N ALA A 27 -11.26 -5.51 6.85
CA ALA A 27 -11.93 -6.75 7.26
C ALA A 27 -11.15 -8.00 6.83
N HIS A 28 -10.49 -7.97 5.66
CA HIS A 28 -9.70 -9.05 5.08
C HIS A 28 -8.19 -8.82 5.20
N ARG A 29 -7.77 -8.19 6.31
CA ARG A 29 -6.38 -7.83 6.55
C ARG A 29 -5.40 -8.99 6.38
N ASP A 30 -5.75 -10.17 6.86
CA ASP A 30 -4.90 -11.37 6.82
C ASP A 30 -4.75 -11.97 5.41
N ASP A 31 -5.65 -11.63 4.48
CA ASP A 31 -5.59 -12.09 3.09
C ASP A 31 -4.80 -11.13 2.17
N VAL A 32 -4.39 -9.96 2.69
CA VAL A 32 -3.71 -8.92 1.90
C VAL A 32 -2.29 -8.73 2.39
N ASP A 33 -1.33 -9.18 1.57
CA ASP A 33 0.09 -9.07 1.87
C ASP A 33 0.61 -7.64 1.75
N PHE A 34 0.11 -6.88 0.76
CA PHE A 34 0.49 -5.49 0.56
C PHE A 34 -0.57 -4.71 -0.22
N ILE A 35 -0.54 -3.39 -0.07
CA ILE A 35 -1.43 -2.47 -0.77
C ILE A 35 -0.65 -1.61 -1.75
N GLU A 36 -1.21 -1.43 -2.94
CA GLU A 36 -0.63 -0.58 -3.98
C GLU A 36 -1.38 0.75 -4.07
N ILE A 37 -0.66 1.86 -3.93
CA ILE A 37 -1.21 3.20 -4.08
C ILE A 37 -0.63 3.89 -5.32
N ILE A 38 -1.40 4.76 -5.96
CA ILE A 38 -0.87 5.63 -7.02
C ILE A 38 -0.17 6.81 -6.35
N ALA A 39 1.16 6.87 -6.41
CA ALA A 39 1.97 7.92 -5.80
C ALA A 39 1.51 9.33 -6.22
N ASP A 40 1.13 9.48 -7.49
CA ASP A 40 0.65 10.72 -8.08
C ASP A 40 -0.58 11.29 -7.35
N HIS A 41 -1.49 10.41 -6.89
CA HIS A 41 -2.66 10.79 -6.10
C HIS A 41 -2.31 11.29 -4.68
N TYR A 42 -1.06 11.14 -4.24
CA TYR A 42 -0.55 11.58 -2.95
C TYR A 42 0.44 12.75 -3.05
N LEU A 43 0.90 13.11 -4.25
CA LEU A 43 1.76 14.28 -4.46
C LEU A 43 1.02 15.59 -4.13
N GLU A 44 -0.27 15.69 -4.48
CA GLU A 44 -1.13 16.85 -4.18
C GLU A 44 -2.25 16.51 -3.18
N ALA A 45 -2.07 15.44 -2.38
CA ALA A 45 -3.09 15.01 -1.44
C ALA A 45 -3.36 16.05 -0.34
N SER A 46 -4.64 16.25 -0.02
CA SER A 46 -5.06 16.99 1.17
C SER A 46 -4.57 16.29 2.45
N LYS A 47 -4.44 17.05 3.54
CA LYS A 47 -3.99 16.54 4.85
C LYS A 47 -4.75 15.31 5.33
N GLU A 48 -6.05 15.21 5.02
CA GLU A 48 -6.88 14.04 5.35
C GLU A 48 -6.44 12.76 4.63
N LYS A 49 -6.04 12.87 3.35
CA LYS A 49 -5.50 11.72 2.58
C LYS A 49 -4.13 11.30 3.10
N LEU A 50 -3.30 12.25 3.54
CA LEU A 50 -1.99 11.94 4.13
C LEU A 50 -2.16 11.22 5.48
N ALA A 51 -3.11 11.67 6.31
CA ALA A 51 -3.44 10.97 7.56
C ALA A 51 -3.98 9.55 7.31
N GLU A 52 -4.78 9.36 6.25
CA GLU A 52 -5.21 8.03 5.81
C GLU A 52 -4.02 7.17 5.35
N LEU A 53 -3.08 7.74 4.58
CA LEU A 53 -1.86 7.07 4.16
C LEU A 53 -1.00 6.62 5.35
N GLU A 54 -0.85 7.47 6.36
CA GLU A 54 -0.14 7.15 7.60
C GLU A 54 -0.81 5.99 8.35
N LEU A 55 -2.14 5.96 8.40
CA LEU A 55 -2.87 4.81 8.95
C LEU A 55 -2.61 3.53 8.15
N LEU A 56 -2.66 3.62 6.83
CA LEU A 56 -2.45 2.46 5.95
C LEU A 56 -1.04 1.89 6.08
N THR A 57 -0.01 2.74 6.06
CA THR A 57 1.39 2.30 6.20
C THR A 57 1.69 1.75 7.61
N ALA A 58 0.93 2.18 8.63
CA ALA A 58 1.04 1.61 9.98
C ALA A 58 0.43 0.20 10.09
N HIS A 59 -0.52 -0.15 9.21
CA HIS A 59 -1.25 -1.42 9.28
C HIS A 59 -0.85 -2.45 8.21
N PHE A 60 -0.35 -1.99 7.06
CA PHE A 60 -0.05 -2.79 5.88
C PHE A 60 1.26 -2.36 5.19
N PRO A 61 2.00 -3.30 4.59
CA PRO A 61 3.09 -2.97 3.66
C PRO A 61 2.51 -2.22 2.45
N LEU A 62 3.08 -1.06 2.12
CA LEU A 62 2.57 -0.18 1.08
C LEU A 62 3.57 -0.03 -0.07
N VAL A 63 3.10 -0.21 -1.29
CA VAL A 63 3.85 -0.04 -2.54
C VAL A 63 3.31 1.16 -3.29
N ALA A 64 4.21 2.08 -3.66
CA ALA A 64 3.86 3.27 -4.42
C ALA A 64 4.09 3.03 -5.92
N HIS A 65 3.02 3.10 -6.70
CA HIS A 65 3.02 3.01 -8.15
C HIS A 65 2.96 4.42 -8.76
N GLY A 66 3.97 4.79 -9.55
CA GLY A 66 3.92 5.99 -10.37
C GLY A 66 3.08 5.73 -11.62
N LEU A 67 2.22 6.67 -12.00
CA LEU A 67 1.70 6.68 -13.37
C LEU A 67 2.85 7.17 -14.28
N ASP A 68 3.13 6.42 -15.35
CA ASP A 68 4.09 6.83 -16.41
C ASP A 68 3.43 7.82 -17.39
#